data_AF-A0A833A3P0-F1
#
_entry.id   AF-A0A833A3P0-F1
#
_cell.length_a   1.000
_cell.length_b   1.000
_cell.length_c   1.000
_cell.angle_alpha   90.00
_cell.angle_beta   90.00
_cell.angle_gamma   90.00
#
_symmetry.space_group_name_H-M   'P 1'
#
loop_
_entity.id
_entity.type
_entity.pdbx_description
1 polymer ?
#
loop_
_entity_poly.entity_id
_entity_poly.type
_entity_poly.pdbx_seq_one_letter_code
_entity_poly.pdbx_strand_id
1 'polypeptide(L)'
;MAWRNTVLLLLALTALTAASLQTALATSHQINQQTGDKLYIVTTLPVIADIIKNIAGEYAVVESLVKPGINIASYDITPRDSAKMAEADIFIYVGYGAEEVLGIYAESIRDGAPVFKLLDHIPDADAEEPYFWLDPMKVEKLSWKITEALSQVDPGNAENYIRNTRAFSEKLRELDAWIMSRVGEIPPEKRKIISVRDTLSHFASRYGLEVVGYVTAYAGTYEPQSKSVTELADRAVKEQVSIFFIEYEESATTLREVVETVADEINVETVEFIYIESLAPQHGVRTYIDLMRRNTETIVNALTQDLDKPSVKQTTQSIFPINLLLEPFKYEFMQRGLVTLLFVVVAAALVGSFAVLRGWAIFGDALAHGGVAGLVMAYLIRIDYFLGALISGLFVALAVSTVEKKTRLRTDVIIAFTFTSMFALAIVILSYMGGVTVSIEDILFADVTAVSVEMMQRTLITTSLVMVFALTFRKALLIYTVDPVMASSMGFRTTAIHYGLLIILAVAIISAFMTIGAIPAIASLIIPPAAAFISSRTPTEFITKSVAIAVASSFAGLYISYYVNTNVGAATILVAALIFIILLLARRR
;
A
#
# COMPACT_ATOMS: atom_id res chain seq x y z
N MET A 1 26.26 30.91 18.65
CA MET A 1 25.41 30.19 19.63
C MET A 1 24.47 29.18 18.98
N ALA A 2 23.83 29.47 17.82
CA ALA A 2 22.89 28.54 17.18
C ALA A 2 23.46 27.17 16.78
N TRP A 3 24.69 27.10 16.23
CA TRP A 3 25.33 25.84 15.81
C TRP A 3 25.62 24.88 16.98
N ARG A 4 25.90 25.42 18.16
CA ARG A 4 26.14 24.61 19.38
C ARG A 4 24.86 23.88 19.81
N ASN A 5 23.70 24.51 19.65
CA ASN A 5 22.41 23.89 19.95
C ASN A 5 22.03 22.83 18.90
N THR A 6 22.41 23.02 17.64
CA THR A 6 22.18 22.02 16.58
C THR A 6 23.07 20.78 16.76
N VAL A 7 24.34 20.97 17.14
CA VAL A 7 25.26 19.87 17.46
C VAL A 7 24.84 19.14 18.73
N LEU A 8 24.35 19.84 19.75
CA LEU A 8 23.80 19.23 20.96
C LEU A 8 22.52 18.43 20.69
N LEU A 9 21.66 18.89 19.77
CA LEU A 9 20.48 18.14 19.30
C LEU A 9 20.88 16.86 18.56
N LEU A 10 21.88 16.93 17.67
CA LEU A 10 22.40 15.76 16.96
C LEU A 10 23.06 14.75 17.91
N LEU A 11 23.82 15.23 18.90
CA LEU A 11 24.43 14.37 19.94
C LEU A 11 23.38 13.73 20.86
N ALA A 12 22.30 14.45 21.19
CA ALA A 12 21.18 13.91 21.94
C ALA A 12 20.43 12.82 21.16
N LEU A 13 20.24 13.01 19.85
CA LEU A 13 19.68 11.99 18.94
C LEU A 13 20.56 10.74 18.86
N THR A 14 21.89 10.89 18.80
CA THR A 14 22.82 9.73 18.82
C THR A 14 22.87 9.01 20.18
N ALA A 15 22.67 9.73 21.28
CA ALA A 15 22.59 9.12 22.61
C ALA A 15 21.26 8.36 22.81
N LEU A 16 20.17 8.84 22.24
CA LEU A 16 18.88 8.15 22.19
C LEU A 16 18.96 6.84 21.39
N THR A 17 19.70 6.81 20.27
CA THR A 17 19.95 5.57 19.52
C THR A 17 20.81 4.56 20.30
N ALA A 18 21.80 5.02 21.08
CA ALA A 18 22.62 4.14 21.91
C ALA A 18 21.83 3.55 23.10
N ALA A 19 20.94 4.34 23.71
CA ALA A 19 20.02 3.87 24.75
C ALA A 19 18.97 2.88 24.24
N SER A 20 18.52 3.03 22.98
CA SER A 20 17.63 2.06 22.33
C SER A 20 18.31 0.70 22.07
N LEU A 21 19.63 0.71 21.81
CA LEU A 21 20.42 -0.51 21.61
C LEU A 21 20.62 -1.29 22.93
N GLN A 22 20.83 -0.59 24.05
CA GLN A 22 20.94 -1.20 25.37
C GLN A 22 19.60 -1.75 25.90
N THR A 23 18.47 -1.13 25.54
CA THR A 23 17.13 -1.66 25.86
C THR A 23 16.74 -2.83 24.97
N ALA A 24 17.21 -2.89 23.73
CA ALA A 24 17.07 -4.06 22.86
C ALA A 24 17.87 -5.29 23.38
N LEU A 25 19.09 -5.08 23.89
CA LEU A 25 19.90 -6.13 24.55
C LEU A 25 19.33 -6.57 25.91
N ALA A 26 18.66 -5.67 26.64
CA ALA A 26 17.99 -6.03 27.88
C ALA A 26 16.69 -6.82 27.64
N THR A 27 16.01 -6.59 26.52
CA THR A 27 14.78 -7.32 26.16
C THR A 27 15.06 -8.75 25.67
N SER A 28 16.19 -9.02 25.01
CA SER A 28 16.58 -10.40 24.68
C SER A 28 16.88 -11.25 25.92
N HIS A 29 17.46 -10.64 26.97
CA HIS A 29 17.70 -11.32 28.24
C HIS A 29 16.40 -11.58 29.04
N GLN A 30 15.34 -10.80 28.78
CA GLN A 30 14.05 -10.91 29.48
C GLN A 30 13.12 -11.96 28.84
N ILE A 31 13.20 -12.16 27.52
CA ILE A 31 12.45 -13.22 26.82
C ILE A 31 12.94 -14.60 27.29
N ASN A 32 14.25 -14.78 27.44
CA ASN A 32 14.87 -16.02 27.92
C ASN A 32 14.49 -16.36 29.39
N GLN A 33 13.96 -15.40 30.16
CA GLN A 33 13.40 -15.66 31.50
C GLN A 33 11.89 -15.95 31.51
N GLN A 34 11.16 -15.66 30.42
CA GLN A 34 9.71 -15.89 30.34
C GLN A 34 9.33 -17.26 29.76
N THR A 35 10.18 -17.88 28.94
CA THR A 35 9.90 -19.18 28.30
C THR A 35 10.03 -20.38 29.25
N GLY A 36 10.91 -20.33 30.26
CA GLY A 36 11.16 -21.49 31.14
C GLY A 36 11.61 -22.74 30.35
N ASP A 37 11.42 -23.94 30.90
CA ASP A 37 11.67 -25.24 30.21
C ASP A 37 10.60 -25.58 29.13
N LYS A 38 9.78 -24.62 28.68
CA LYS A 38 8.69 -24.88 27.72
C LYS A 38 9.18 -24.74 26.28
N LEU A 39 8.65 -25.60 25.40
CA LEU A 39 8.92 -25.55 23.97
C LEU A 39 8.56 -24.17 23.39
N TYR A 40 9.50 -23.52 22.69
CA TYR A 40 9.26 -22.23 22.03
C TYR A 40 8.98 -22.42 20.55
N ILE A 41 7.75 -22.07 20.14
CA ILE A 41 7.25 -22.24 18.77
C ILE A 41 7.01 -20.86 18.17
N VAL A 42 7.60 -20.62 17.00
CA VAL A 42 7.34 -19.40 16.21
C VAL A 42 6.65 -19.80 14.91
N THR A 43 5.60 -19.07 14.56
CA THR A 43 4.88 -19.21 13.30
C THR A 43 4.74 -17.89 12.59
N THR A 44 4.40 -17.91 11.31
CA THR A 44 4.19 -16.69 10.50
C THR A 44 2.89 -15.95 10.84
N LEU A 45 1.74 -16.65 10.82
CA LEU A 45 0.40 -16.04 10.88
C LEU A 45 -0.32 -16.15 12.24
N PRO A 46 -1.10 -15.14 12.65
CA PRO A 46 -1.88 -15.17 13.89
C PRO A 46 -2.90 -16.31 13.96
N VAL A 47 -3.61 -16.60 12.85
CA VAL A 47 -4.59 -17.69 12.80
C VAL A 47 -3.94 -19.06 13.02
N ILE A 48 -2.76 -19.27 12.44
CA ILE A 48 -1.98 -20.48 12.60
C ILE A 48 -1.45 -20.58 14.03
N ALA A 49 -1.03 -19.46 14.64
CA ALA A 49 -0.59 -19.44 16.03
C ALA A 49 -1.72 -19.86 16.99
N ASP A 50 -2.97 -19.46 16.74
CA ASP A 50 -4.11 -19.90 17.55
C ASP A 50 -4.39 -21.41 17.40
N ILE A 51 -4.32 -21.93 16.17
CA ILE A 51 -4.45 -23.36 15.89
C ILE A 51 -3.38 -24.16 16.66
N ILE A 52 -2.11 -23.73 16.58
CA ILE A 52 -1.01 -24.38 17.30
C ILE A 52 -1.20 -24.25 18.82
N LYS A 53 -1.71 -23.13 19.35
CA LYS A 53 -2.01 -22.98 20.79
C LYS A 53 -3.06 -23.97 21.28
N ASN A 54 -4.06 -24.29 20.48
CA ASN A 54 -5.06 -25.30 20.84
C ASN A 54 -4.44 -26.72 20.93
N ILE A 55 -3.37 -26.98 20.20
CA ILE A 55 -2.61 -28.25 20.23
C ILE A 55 -1.62 -28.25 21.39
N ALA A 56 -0.78 -27.23 21.46
CA ALA A 56 0.34 -27.16 22.39
C ALA A 56 -0.10 -26.86 23.83
N GLY A 57 -1.23 -26.17 24.03
CA GLY A 57 -1.79 -25.85 25.34
C GLY A 57 -0.81 -25.04 26.20
N GLU A 58 -0.69 -25.40 27.48
CA GLU A 58 0.22 -24.74 28.41
C GLU A 58 1.67 -25.22 28.33
N TYR A 59 1.96 -26.23 27.50
CA TYR A 59 3.26 -26.91 27.43
C TYR A 59 4.26 -26.23 26.47
N ALA A 60 3.78 -25.32 25.61
CA ALA A 60 4.62 -24.54 24.72
C ALA A 60 4.25 -23.06 24.74
N VAL A 61 5.20 -22.21 24.38
CA VAL A 61 4.98 -20.79 24.08
C VAL A 61 4.88 -20.65 22.57
N VAL A 62 3.75 -20.17 22.07
CA VAL A 62 3.49 -20.00 20.64
C VAL A 62 3.38 -18.52 20.29
N GLU A 63 4.25 -18.05 19.41
CA GLU A 63 4.25 -16.68 18.90
C GLU A 63 4.07 -16.61 17.39
N SER A 64 3.38 -15.57 16.94
CA SER A 64 3.27 -15.22 15.51
C SER A 64 4.26 -14.09 15.20
N LEU A 65 4.97 -14.18 14.07
CA LEU A 65 5.81 -13.09 13.55
C LEU A 65 4.95 -11.92 13.09
N VAL A 66 3.94 -12.22 12.27
CA VAL A 66 2.96 -11.24 11.83
C VAL A 66 2.00 -10.95 12.98
N LYS A 67 1.72 -9.67 13.23
CA LYS A 67 0.75 -9.26 14.25
C LYS A 67 -0.67 -9.20 13.67
N PRO A 68 -1.71 -9.30 14.52
CA PRO A 68 -3.09 -9.02 14.12
C PRO A 68 -3.23 -7.69 13.36
N GLY A 69 -3.76 -7.76 12.14
CA GLY A 69 -4.06 -6.66 11.23
C GLY A 69 -3.06 -6.48 10.10
N ILE A 70 -1.98 -7.26 10.07
CA ILE A 70 -0.92 -7.14 9.07
C ILE A 70 -1.06 -8.25 8.01
N ASN A 71 -0.97 -7.87 6.73
CA ASN A 71 -0.93 -8.79 5.60
C ASN A 71 0.49 -9.37 5.41
N ILE A 72 0.63 -10.70 5.45
CA ILE A 72 1.92 -11.39 5.33
C ILE A 72 2.64 -11.13 4.00
N ALA A 73 1.90 -10.87 2.92
CA ALA A 73 2.48 -10.64 1.61
C ALA A 73 3.24 -9.30 1.52
N SER A 74 2.98 -8.39 2.47
CA SER A 74 3.63 -7.07 2.60
C SER A 74 4.54 -6.97 3.82
N TYR A 75 4.78 -8.09 4.51
CA TYR A 75 5.49 -8.11 5.77
C TYR A 75 7.01 -8.08 5.57
N ASP A 76 7.63 -7.00 6.06
CA ASP A 76 9.08 -6.87 6.12
C ASP A 76 9.64 -7.46 7.42
N ILE A 77 10.56 -8.41 7.27
CA ILE A 77 11.23 -9.04 8.40
C ILE A 77 12.16 -8.05 9.12
N THR A 78 12.03 -7.95 10.45
CA THR A 78 12.93 -7.13 11.27
C THR A 78 14.06 -7.97 11.88
N PRO A 79 15.19 -7.37 12.30
CA PRO A 79 16.23 -8.07 13.04
C PRO A 79 15.71 -8.77 14.32
N ARG A 80 14.65 -8.25 14.94
CA ARG A 80 14.01 -8.88 16.10
C ARG A 80 13.28 -10.16 15.69
N ASP A 81 12.65 -10.17 14.53
CA ASP A 81 11.94 -11.35 14.02
C ASP A 81 12.93 -12.44 13.60
N SER A 82 14.06 -12.06 12.98
CA SER A 82 15.18 -12.98 12.73
C SER A 82 15.70 -13.61 14.04
N ALA A 83 15.84 -12.83 15.11
CA ALA A 83 16.27 -13.37 16.41
C ALA A 83 15.25 -14.38 16.97
N LYS A 84 13.95 -14.06 16.93
CA LYS A 84 12.88 -14.99 17.35
C LYS A 84 12.91 -16.29 16.56
N MET A 85 13.04 -16.20 15.24
CA MET A 85 13.15 -17.39 14.39
C MET A 85 14.43 -18.18 14.63
N ALA A 86 15.54 -17.54 14.98
CA ALA A 86 16.76 -18.26 15.32
C ALA A 86 16.67 -18.97 16.69
N GLU A 87 15.96 -18.36 17.65
CA GLU A 87 15.82 -18.85 19.02
C GLU A 87 14.74 -19.93 19.20
N ALA A 88 13.72 -19.98 18.34
CA ALA A 88 12.62 -20.93 18.47
C ALA A 88 13.05 -22.39 18.25
N ASP A 89 12.55 -23.31 19.06
CA ASP A 89 12.83 -24.75 18.95
C ASP A 89 12.26 -25.33 17.65
N ILE A 90 11.11 -24.82 17.19
CA ILE A 90 10.51 -25.17 15.90
C ILE A 90 9.90 -23.92 15.24
N PHE A 91 10.16 -23.75 13.94
CA PHE A 91 9.52 -22.73 13.12
C PHE A 91 8.47 -23.39 12.21
N ILE A 92 7.24 -22.88 12.25
CA ILE A 92 6.11 -23.42 11.49
C ILE A 92 5.59 -22.34 10.55
N TYR A 93 5.39 -22.62 9.27
CA TYR A 93 4.94 -21.62 8.29
C TYR A 93 4.07 -22.25 7.22
N VAL A 94 3.26 -21.45 6.52
CA VAL A 94 2.34 -21.96 5.50
C VAL A 94 3.10 -22.46 4.27
N GLY A 95 4.01 -21.62 3.74
CA GLY A 95 4.85 -21.93 2.59
C GLY A 95 4.26 -21.54 1.24
N TYR A 96 3.67 -20.35 1.18
CA TYR A 96 3.15 -19.73 -0.05
C TYR A 96 3.56 -18.27 -0.16
N GLY A 97 3.80 -17.80 -1.39
CA GLY A 97 4.15 -16.40 -1.66
C GLY A 97 5.36 -15.91 -0.85
N ALA A 98 5.19 -14.81 -0.12
CA ALA A 98 6.25 -14.22 0.71
C ALA A 98 6.73 -15.15 1.84
N GLU A 99 5.89 -16.06 2.33
CA GLU A 99 6.29 -17.02 3.38
C GLU A 99 7.32 -18.04 2.90
N GLU A 100 7.37 -18.33 1.60
CA GLU A 100 8.36 -19.27 1.05
C GLU A 100 9.78 -18.74 1.24
N VAL A 101 9.96 -17.43 0.98
CA VAL A 101 11.25 -16.75 1.19
C VAL A 101 11.60 -16.71 2.67
N LEU A 102 10.61 -16.50 3.55
CA LEU A 102 10.80 -16.55 5.00
C LEU A 102 11.19 -17.95 5.48
N GLY A 103 10.58 -19.01 4.94
CA GLY A 103 10.93 -20.39 5.24
C GLY A 103 12.39 -20.71 4.90
N ILE A 104 12.82 -20.37 3.68
CA ILE A 104 14.22 -20.55 3.23
C ILE A 104 15.19 -19.74 4.11
N TYR A 105 14.82 -18.50 4.45
CA TYR A 105 15.64 -17.68 5.33
C TYR A 105 15.72 -18.27 6.74
N ALA A 106 14.60 -18.76 7.31
CA ALA A 106 14.57 -19.41 8.60
C ALA A 106 15.48 -20.65 8.62
N GLU A 107 15.45 -21.50 7.59
CA GLU A 107 16.37 -22.64 7.45
C GLU A 107 17.84 -22.19 7.44
N SER A 108 18.16 -21.07 6.80
CA SER A 108 19.54 -20.58 6.70
C SER A 108 20.13 -20.06 8.01
N ILE A 109 19.28 -19.60 8.95
CA ILE A 109 19.72 -19.01 10.23
C ILE A 109 19.57 -19.97 11.41
N ARG A 110 18.91 -21.11 11.21
CA ARG A 110 18.64 -22.12 12.24
C ARG A 110 19.67 -23.25 12.11
N ASP A 111 20.49 -23.47 13.14
CA ASP A 111 21.54 -24.49 13.16
C ASP A 111 20.95 -25.91 13.37
N GLY A 112 20.22 -26.40 12.36
CA GLY A 112 19.58 -27.73 12.36
C GLY A 112 18.26 -27.81 13.13
N ALA A 113 17.78 -26.71 13.73
CA ALA A 113 16.48 -26.69 14.40
C ALA A 113 15.32 -26.85 13.37
N PRO A 114 14.29 -27.67 13.66
CA PRO A 114 13.24 -28.00 12.70
C PRO A 114 12.51 -26.78 12.12
N VAL A 115 12.23 -26.86 10.82
CA VAL A 115 11.38 -25.95 10.05
C VAL A 115 10.28 -26.79 9.41
N PHE A 116 9.02 -26.43 9.65
CA PHE A 116 7.86 -27.23 9.28
C PHE A 116 6.93 -26.44 8.36
N LYS A 117 6.90 -26.82 7.07
CA LYS A 117 6.04 -26.22 6.04
C LYS A 117 4.68 -26.89 6.04
N LEU A 118 3.62 -26.15 6.32
CA LEU A 118 2.27 -26.70 6.49
C LEU A 118 1.68 -27.24 5.18
N LEU A 119 1.92 -26.56 4.05
CA LEU A 119 1.36 -26.97 2.75
C LEU A 119 1.84 -28.34 2.28
N ASP A 120 3.05 -28.77 2.68
CA ASP A 120 3.58 -30.09 2.35
C ASP A 120 2.77 -31.25 2.98
N HIS A 121 1.89 -30.92 3.92
CA HIS A 121 1.12 -31.88 4.71
C HIS A 121 -0.39 -31.85 4.44
N ILE A 122 -0.84 -31.08 3.43
CA ILE A 122 -2.25 -30.99 3.06
C ILE A 122 -2.48 -31.74 1.73
N PRO A 123 -3.31 -32.80 1.72
CA PRO A 123 -3.72 -33.46 0.49
C PRO A 123 -4.53 -32.49 -0.38
N ASP A 124 -4.26 -32.48 -1.69
CA ASP A 124 -4.95 -31.63 -2.67
C ASP A 124 -4.81 -30.12 -2.40
N ALA A 125 -3.72 -29.69 -1.75
CA ALA A 125 -3.31 -28.29 -1.82
C ALA A 125 -2.83 -28.04 -3.26
N ASP A 126 -3.72 -27.50 -4.11
CA ASP A 126 -3.25 -26.79 -5.29
C ASP A 126 -2.28 -25.73 -4.79
N ALA A 127 -1.06 -25.72 -5.32
CA ALA A 127 -0.02 -24.77 -4.95
C ALA A 127 -0.41 -23.30 -5.21
N GLU A 128 -1.62 -23.07 -5.75
CA GLU A 128 -2.19 -21.78 -6.09
C GLU A 128 -3.07 -21.17 -4.96
N GLU A 129 -3.61 -21.93 -4.00
CA GLU A 129 -4.47 -21.38 -2.92
C GLU A 129 -3.99 -21.77 -1.49
N PRO A 130 -3.46 -20.82 -0.70
CA PRO A 130 -2.89 -21.13 0.62
C PRO A 130 -3.91 -21.19 1.76
N TYR A 131 -5.16 -20.75 1.56
CA TYR A 131 -6.14 -20.46 2.62
C TYR A 131 -6.88 -21.69 3.15
N PHE A 132 -6.20 -22.83 3.24
CA PHE A 132 -6.78 -24.13 3.60
C PHE A 132 -7.51 -24.12 4.95
N TRP A 133 -7.15 -23.19 5.84
CA TRP A 133 -7.75 -23.10 7.16
C TRP A 133 -9.19 -22.61 7.13
N LEU A 134 -9.71 -22.10 6.00
CA LEU A 134 -11.13 -21.82 5.87
C LEU A 134 -11.99 -23.09 5.67
N ASP A 135 -11.37 -24.27 5.67
CA ASP A 135 -12.01 -25.57 5.83
C ASP A 135 -11.59 -26.21 7.17
N PRO A 136 -12.48 -26.24 8.20
CA PRO A 136 -12.17 -26.83 9.50
C PRO A 136 -11.74 -28.31 9.44
N MET A 137 -12.15 -29.06 8.42
CA MET A 137 -11.77 -30.45 8.24
C MET A 137 -10.33 -30.59 7.72
N LYS A 138 -9.85 -29.63 6.93
CA LYS A 138 -8.42 -29.52 6.58
C LYS A 138 -7.60 -29.14 7.81
N VAL A 139 -8.09 -28.20 8.63
CA VAL A 139 -7.44 -27.84 9.91
C VAL A 139 -7.35 -29.05 10.84
N GLU A 140 -8.39 -29.89 10.92
CA GLU A 140 -8.35 -31.11 11.75
C GLU A 140 -7.21 -32.04 11.32
N LYS A 141 -7.12 -32.34 10.01
CA LYS A 141 -6.05 -33.20 9.46
C LYS A 141 -4.66 -32.62 9.73
N LEU A 142 -4.49 -31.32 9.49
CA LEU A 142 -3.23 -30.63 9.72
C LEU A 142 -2.86 -30.59 11.21
N SER A 143 -3.85 -30.44 12.11
CA SER A 143 -3.61 -30.43 13.56
C SER A 143 -2.94 -31.72 14.03
N TRP A 144 -3.29 -32.87 13.45
CA TRP A 144 -2.62 -34.14 13.73
C TRP A 144 -1.19 -34.18 13.22
N LYS A 145 -0.89 -33.55 12.08
CA LYS A 145 0.47 -33.43 11.55
C LYS A 145 1.36 -32.49 12.36
N ILE A 146 0.81 -31.36 12.82
CA ILE A 146 1.49 -30.49 13.77
C ILE A 146 1.75 -31.25 15.08
N THR A 147 0.78 -32.03 15.58
CA THR A 147 0.96 -32.86 16.79
C THR A 147 2.12 -33.84 16.66
N GLU A 148 2.24 -34.49 15.50
CA GLU A 148 3.35 -35.40 15.17
C GLU A 148 4.70 -34.66 15.23
N ALA A 149 4.79 -33.50 14.58
CA ALA A 149 6.00 -32.67 14.58
C ALA A 149 6.38 -32.20 16.00
N LEU A 150 5.42 -31.67 16.77
CA LEU A 150 5.67 -31.22 18.14
C LEU A 150 6.10 -32.37 19.06
N SER A 151 5.53 -33.56 18.88
CA SER A 151 5.89 -34.75 19.65
C SER A 151 7.29 -35.28 19.33
N GLN A 152 7.83 -34.99 18.15
CA GLN A 152 9.22 -35.33 17.80
C GLN A 152 10.21 -34.38 18.47
N VAL A 153 9.88 -33.08 18.55
CA VAL A 153 10.73 -32.06 19.16
C VAL A 153 10.65 -32.09 20.68
N ASP A 154 9.48 -32.37 21.24
CA ASP A 154 9.23 -32.48 22.68
C ASP A 154 8.47 -33.78 23.03
N PRO A 155 9.19 -34.93 23.08
CA PRO A 155 8.58 -36.22 23.39
C PRO A 155 7.98 -36.30 24.80
N GLY A 156 8.45 -35.47 25.74
CA GLY A 156 7.99 -35.45 27.12
C GLY A 156 6.53 -35.04 27.27
N ASN A 157 6.03 -34.21 26.35
CA ASN A 157 4.64 -33.73 26.35
C ASN A 157 3.76 -34.33 25.24
N ALA A 158 4.26 -35.32 24.50
CA ALA A 158 3.55 -35.93 23.36
C ALA A 158 2.12 -36.39 23.69
N GLU A 159 1.91 -37.06 24.82
CA GLU A 159 0.57 -37.50 25.25
C GLU A 159 -0.39 -36.33 25.53
N ASN A 160 0.15 -35.20 26.02
CA ASN A 160 -0.63 -33.99 26.26
C ASN A 160 -1.04 -33.33 24.94
N TYR A 161 -0.13 -33.25 23.96
CA TYR A 161 -0.44 -32.76 22.61
C TYR A 161 -1.53 -33.60 21.95
N ILE A 162 -1.44 -34.94 22.00
CA ILE A 162 -2.45 -35.84 21.46
C ILE A 162 -3.83 -35.62 22.12
N ARG A 163 -3.86 -35.43 23.44
CA ARG A 163 -5.10 -35.18 24.19
C ARG A 163 -5.74 -33.85 23.77
N ASN A 164 -4.94 -32.79 23.68
CA ASN A 164 -5.39 -31.46 23.27
C ASN A 164 -5.91 -31.48 21.83
N THR A 165 -5.21 -32.12 20.91
CA THR A 165 -5.62 -32.25 19.51
C THR A 165 -6.94 -33.02 19.36
N ARG A 166 -7.18 -34.05 20.17
CA ARG A 166 -8.48 -34.74 20.19
C ARG A 166 -9.61 -33.82 20.61
N ALA A 167 -9.43 -33.07 21.70
CA ALA A 167 -10.42 -32.11 22.17
C ALA A 167 -10.65 -30.97 21.17
N PHE A 168 -9.60 -30.51 20.49
CA PHE A 168 -9.71 -29.50 19.44
C PHE A 168 -10.43 -30.04 18.19
N SER A 169 -10.15 -31.29 17.79
CA SER A 169 -10.82 -31.97 16.67
C SER A 169 -12.34 -32.06 16.88
N GLU A 170 -12.79 -32.33 18.11
CA GLU A 170 -14.22 -32.33 18.45
C GLU A 170 -14.85 -30.94 18.20
N LYS A 171 -14.19 -29.86 18.67
CA LYS A 171 -14.64 -28.48 18.43
C LYS A 171 -14.67 -28.13 16.93
N LEU A 172 -13.71 -28.60 16.15
CA LEU A 172 -13.66 -28.37 14.70
C LEU A 172 -14.82 -29.05 13.97
N ARG A 173 -15.17 -30.27 14.36
CA ARG A 173 -16.32 -31.00 13.80
C ARG A 173 -17.65 -30.37 14.20
N GLU A 174 -17.78 -29.91 15.44
CA GLU A 174 -18.95 -29.13 15.89
C GLU A 174 -19.09 -27.83 15.10
N LEU A 175 -17.96 -27.14 14.87
CA LEU A 175 -17.92 -25.92 14.06
C LEU A 175 -18.32 -26.21 12.60
N ASP A 176 -17.73 -27.21 11.95
CA ASP A 176 -18.07 -27.60 10.57
C ASP A 176 -19.57 -27.92 10.41
N ALA A 177 -20.13 -28.70 11.33
CA ALA A 177 -21.56 -29.02 11.33
C ALA A 177 -22.44 -27.77 11.52
N TRP A 178 -22.04 -26.86 12.41
CA TRP A 178 -22.74 -25.60 12.63
C TRP A 178 -22.68 -24.71 11.39
N ILE A 179 -21.51 -24.58 10.73
CA ILE A 179 -21.35 -23.78 9.50
C ILE A 179 -22.24 -24.36 8.40
N MET A 180 -22.21 -25.67 8.21
CA MET A 180 -23.05 -26.34 7.22
C MET A 180 -24.54 -26.09 7.44
N SER A 181 -25.00 -26.12 8.70
CA SER A 181 -26.38 -25.79 9.06
C SER A 181 -26.73 -24.33 8.70
N ARG A 182 -25.84 -23.38 9.01
CA ARG A 182 -26.07 -21.95 8.77
C ARG A 182 -26.03 -21.60 7.27
N VAL A 183 -25.04 -22.09 6.53
CA VAL A 183 -24.95 -21.91 5.08
C VAL A 183 -26.11 -22.57 4.35
N GLY A 184 -26.64 -23.67 4.90
CA GLY A 184 -27.86 -24.34 4.42
C GLY A 184 -29.10 -23.44 4.38
N GLU A 185 -29.15 -22.36 5.17
CA GLU A 185 -30.25 -21.39 5.18
C GLU A 185 -30.24 -20.47 3.94
N ILE A 186 -29.12 -20.38 3.22
CA ILE A 186 -29.00 -19.54 2.03
C ILE A 186 -29.69 -20.25 0.84
N PRO A 187 -30.65 -19.58 0.16
CA PRO A 187 -31.29 -20.13 -1.03
C PRO A 187 -30.26 -20.46 -2.12
N PRO A 188 -30.38 -21.59 -2.86
CA PRO A 188 -29.39 -22.01 -3.85
C PRO A 188 -29.03 -20.93 -4.89
N GLU A 189 -30.00 -20.13 -5.31
CA GLU A 189 -29.83 -19.04 -6.27
C GLU A 189 -29.01 -17.86 -5.73
N LYS A 190 -28.88 -17.72 -4.40
CA LYS A 190 -28.09 -16.68 -3.72
C LYS A 190 -26.72 -17.18 -3.27
N ARG A 191 -26.29 -18.39 -3.66
CA ARG A 191 -25.00 -18.98 -3.24
C ARG A 191 -23.79 -18.58 -4.08
N LYS A 192 -23.97 -17.60 -4.96
CA LYS A 192 -22.88 -17.01 -5.75
C LYS A 192 -22.30 -15.82 -5.02
N ILE A 193 -20.97 -15.81 -4.84
CA ILE A 193 -20.24 -14.74 -4.16
C ILE A 193 -19.13 -14.20 -5.05
N ILE A 194 -18.81 -12.92 -4.83
CA ILE A 194 -17.61 -12.27 -5.33
C ILE A 194 -16.81 -11.80 -4.13
N SER A 195 -15.50 -12.03 -4.19
CA SER A 195 -14.53 -11.60 -3.18
C SER A 195 -13.50 -10.69 -3.84
N VAL A 196 -12.81 -9.90 -3.02
CA VAL A 196 -11.68 -9.08 -3.51
C VAL A 196 -10.58 -9.99 -4.07
N ARG A 197 -10.23 -11.06 -3.35
CA ARG A 197 -9.26 -12.07 -3.79
C ARG A 197 -9.85 -13.45 -3.87
N ASP A 198 -9.13 -14.38 -4.49
CA ASP A 198 -9.45 -15.80 -4.43
C ASP A 198 -9.06 -16.39 -3.07
N THR A 199 -9.73 -15.94 -2.01
CA THR A 199 -9.45 -16.33 -0.62
C THR A 199 -10.49 -17.27 -0.05
N LEU A 200 -11.69 -17.31 -0.64
CA LEU A 200 -12.84 -18.04 -0.11
C LEU A 200 -13.09 -19.38 -0.80
N SER A 201 -12.23 -19.83 -1.72
CA SER A 201 -12.52 -20.99 -2.55
C SER A 201 -12.58 -22.29 -1.74
N HIS A 202 -11.73 -22.47 -0.73
CA HIS A 202 -11.88 -23.59 0.22
C HIS A 202 -13.18 -23.57 1.03
N PHE A 203 -13.59 -22.39 1.52
CA PHE A 203 -14.87 -22.25 2.23
C PHE A 203 -16.05 -22.56 1.30
N ALA A 204 -16.01 -22.01 0.09
CA ALA A 204 -17.08 -22.13 -0.89
C ALA A 204 -17.25 -23.59 -1.35
N SER A 205 -16.14 -24.26 -1.69
CA SER A 205 -16.14 -25.68 -2.08
C SER A 205 -16.70 -26.58 -0.98
N ARG A 206 -16.32 -26.35 0.28
CA ARG A 206 -16.76 -27.18 1.43
C ARG A 206 -18.26 -27.04 1.74
N TYR A 207 -18.81 -25.84 1.63
CA TYR A 207 -20.17 -25.52 2.06
C TYR A 207 -21.17 -25.26 0.92
N GLY A 208 -20.74 -25.44 -0.34
CA GLY A 208 -21.61 -25.36 -1.52
C GLY A 208 -21.96 -23.93 -1.94
N LEU A 209 -21.00 -23.01 -1.80
CA LEU A 209 -21.04 -21.69 -2.44
C LEU A 209 -20.21 -21.72 -3.72
N GLU A 210 -20.46 -20.77 -4.62
CA GLU A 210 -19.73 -20.60 -5.87
C GLU A 210 -19.05 -19.23 -5.87
N VAL A 211 -17.72 -19.23 -5.96
CA VAL A 211 -16.95 -18.00 -6.19
C VAL A 211 -16.98 -17.73 -7.69
N VAL A 212 -17.82 -16.81 -8.15
CA VAL A 212 -17.91 -16.45 -9.58
C VAL A 212 -16.82 -15.46 -10.01
N GLY A 213 -16.00 -15.06 -9.05
CA GLY A 213 -14.59 -14.73 -9.17
C GLY A 213 -14.18 -13.49 -8.39
N TYR A 214 -13.03 -12.92 -8.73
CA TYR A 214 -12.30 -12.00 -7.86
C TYR A 214 -11.69 -10.81 -8.62
N VAL A 215 -11.25 -9.79 -7.87
CA VAL A 215 -10.56 -8.58 -8.37
C VAL A 215 -9.11 -8.87 -8.72
N THR A 216 -8.42 -9.65 -7.88
CA THR A 216 -7.02 -10.04 -8.06
C THR A 216 -6.75 -11.48 -7.58
N ALA A 217 -5.86 -12.19 -8.27
CA ALA A 217 -5.53 -13.60 -7.98
C ALA A 217 -4.37 -13.77 -6.98
N TYR A 218 -3.61 -12.71 -6.70
CA TYR A 218 -2.38 -12.81 -5.90
C TYR A 218 -2.51 -12.16 -4.54
N ALA A 219 -1.98 -12.82 -3.50
CA ALA A 219 -1.70 -12.21 -2.21
C ALA A 219 -0.54 -11.22 -2.35
N GLY A 220 -0.75 -9.97 -1.96
CA GLY A 220 0.22 -8.88 -2.14
C GLY A 220 -0.45 -7.53 -2.24
N THR A 221 0.35 -6.48 -2.34
CA THR A 221 -0.07 -5.09 -2.49
C THR A 221 -0.43 -4.77 -3.95
N TYR A 222 -0.87 -5.78 -4.70
CA TYR A 222 -1.12 -5.66 -6.13
C TYR A 222 -2.46 -4.96 -6.35
N GLU A 223 -2.39 -3.66 -6.63
CA GLU A 223 -3.56 -2.86 -7.02
C GLU A 223 -4.15 -3.39 -8.33
N PRO A 224 -5.48 -3.60 -8.40
CA PRO A 224 -6.12 -4.15 -9.56
C PRO A 224 -6.07 -3.17 -10.72
N GLN A 225 -5.65 -3.70 -11.86
CA GLN A 225 -5.51 -2.91 -13.06
C GLN A 225 -6.90 -2.54 -13.60
N SER A 226 -7.02 -1.38 -14.26
CA SER A 226 -8.31 -0.82 -14.67
C SER A 226 -9.16 -1.79 -15.51
N LYS A 227 -8.55 -2.69 -16.29
CA LYS A 227 -9.27 -3.71 -17.05
C LYS A 227 -9.83 -4.82 -16.16
N SER A 228 -9.04 -5.32 -15.20
CA SER A 228 -9.47 -6.37 -14.26
C SER A 228 -10.67 -5.92 -13.44
N VAL A 229 -10.69 -4.65 -13.06
CA VAL A 229 -11.83 -4.00 -12.41
C VAL A 229 -13.08 -4.00 -13.29
N THR A 230 -12.95 -3.63 -14.57
CA THR A 230 -14.09 -3.63 -15.51
C THR A 230 -14.60 -5.03 -15.84
N GLU A 231 -13.71 -6.02 -16.01
CA GLU A 231 -14.09 -7.41 -16.26
C GLU A 231 -14.85 -8.02 -15.07
N LEU A 232 -14.48 -7.64 -13.85
CA LEU A 232 -15.20 -8.04 -12.64
C LEU A 232 -16.58 -7.40 -12.57
N ALA A 233 -16.69 -6.10 -12.84
CA ALA A 233 -17.96 -5.39 -12.89
C ALA A 233 -18.93 -6.03 -13.89
N ASP A 234 -18.45 -6.36 -15.10
CA ASP A 234 -19.23 -7.05 -16.12
C ASP A 234 -19.66 -8.46 -15.68
N ARG A 235 -18.76 -9.22 -15.03
CA ARG A 235 -19.07 -10.54 -14.47
C ARG A 235 -20.11 -10.47 -13.34
N ALA A 236 -19.98 -9.51 -12.43
CA ALA A 236 -20.92 -9.33 -11.33
C ALA A 236 -22.35 -9.07 -11.83
N VAL A 237 -22.49 -8.23 -12.86
CA VAL A 237 -23.78 -7.95 -13.52
C VAL A 237 -24.30 -9.17 -14.27
N LYS A 238 -23.43 -9.88 -15.02
CA LYS A 238 -23.80 -11.08 -15.80
C LYS A 238 -24.29 -12.22 -14.89
N GLU A 239 -23.60 -12.46 -13.78
CA GLU A 239 -23.87 -13.55 -12.85
C GLU A 239 -24.89 -13.18 -11.76
N GLN A 240 -25.40 -11.94 -11.75
CA GLN A 240 -26.37 -11.39 -10.80
C GLN A 240 -25.91 -11.46 -9.34
N VAL A 241 -24.64 -11.12 -9.07
CA VAL A 241 -24.11 -11.06 -7.70
C VAL A 241 -24.36 -9.71 -7.07
N SER A 242 -25.09 -9.69 -5.94
CA SER A 242 -25.48 -8.46 -5.24
C SER A 242 -24.54 -8.04 -4.10
N ILE A 243 -23.52 -8.84 -3.77
CA ILE A 243 -22.69 -8.64 -2.57
C ILE A 243 -21.20 -8.76 -2.88
N PHE A 244 -20.43 -7.82 -2.34
CA PHE A 244 -18.98 -7.79 -2.37
C PHE A 244 -18.42 -7.90 -0.95
N PHE A 245 -17.63 -8.94 -0.67
CA PHE A 245 -16.99 -9.08 0.64
C PHE A 245 -15.62 -8.43 0.67
N ILE A 246 -15.40 -7.53 1.62
CA ILE A 246 -14.10 -6.88 1.85
C ILE A 246 -13.36 -7.59 2.99
N GLU A 247 -12.11 -7.93 2.72
CA GLU A 247 -11.23 -8.61 3.67
C GLU A 247 -10.70 -7.63 4.73
N TYR A 248 -10.59 -8.09 5.98
CA TYR A 248 -10.15 -7.25 7.11
C TYR A 248 -8.74 -6.70 6.92
N GLU A 249 -7.85 -7.50 6.34
CA GLU A 249 -6.47 -7.17 6.03
C GLU A 249 -6.34 -6.03 5.00
N GLU A 250 -7.38 -5.82 4.19
CA GLU A 250 -7.42 -4.77 3.17
C GLU A 250 -8.12 -3.50 3.64
N SER A 251 -8.66 -3.50 4.87
CA SER A 251 -9.46 -2.40 5.40
C SER A 251 -8.76 -1.04 5.46
N ALA A 252 -7.42 -1.04 5.44
CA ALA A 252 -6.57 0.16 5.49
C ALA A 252 -5.74 0.38 4.21
N THR A 253 -6.09 -0.30 3.12
CA THR A 253 -5.37 -0.21 1.84
C THR A 253 -6.16 0.58 0.81
N THR A 254 -5.49 1.05 -0.24
CA THR A 254 -6.13 1.70 -1.41
C THR A 254 -7.08 0.75 -2.15
N LEU A 255 -6.89 -0.57 -2.00
CA LEU A 255 -7.76 -1.60 -2.59
C LEU A 255 -9.21 -1.48 -2.12
N ARG A 256 -9.42 -1.07 -0.86
CA ARG A 256 -10.76 -0.78 -0.32
C ARG A 256 -11.47 0.29 -1.15
N GLU A 257 -10.80 1.43 -1.41
CA GLU A 257 -11.39 2.55 -2.14
C GLU A 257 -11.76 2.16 -3.57
N VAL A 258 -10.95 1.31 -4.20
CA VAL A 258 -11.25 0.74 -5.52
C VAL A 258 -12.49 -0.14 -5.46
N VAL A 259 -12.55 -1.06 -4.51
CA VAL A 259 -13.68 -2.00 -4.38
C VAL A 259 -14.99 -1.26 -4.08
N GLU A 260 -14.97 -0.31 -3.16
CA GLU A 260 -16.14 0.54 -2.85
C GLU A 260 -16.59 1.34 -4.07
N THR A 261 -15.65 1.95 -4.79
CA THR A 261 -15.95 2.69 -6.04
C THR A 261 -16.62 1.81 -7.07
N VAL A 262 -16.14 0.57 -7.24
CA VAL A 262 -16.67 -0.37 -8.23
C VAL A 262 -18.04 -0.85 -7.81
N ALA A 263 -18.21 -1.24 -6.55
CA ALA A 263 -19.49 -1.70 -6.01
C ALA A 263 -20.59 -0.63 -6.16
N ASP A 264 -20.27 0.64 -5.90
CA ASP A 264 -21.16 1.79 -6.10
C ASP A 264 -21.59 2.00 -7.57
N GLU A 265 -20.75 1.60 -8.52
CA GLU A 265 -21.00 1.76 -9.96
C GLU A 265 -21.95 0.68 -10.51
N ILE A 266 -21.80 -0.56 -10.02
CA ILE A 266 -22.66 -1.69 -10.40
C ILE A 266 -23.87 -1.90 -9.47
N ASN A 267 -24.07 -1.01 -8.50
CA ASN A 267 -25.14 -1.08 -7.50
C ASN A 267 -25.11 -2.41 -6.70
N VAL A 268 -23.92 -2.75 -6.20
CA VAL A 268 -23.65 -3.92 -5.35
C VAL A 268 -23.34 -3.42 -3.94
N GLU A 269 -23.82 -4.14 -2.93
CA GLU A 269 -23.53 -3.81 -1.54
C GLU A 269 -22.17 -4.35 -1.13
N THR A 270 -21.34 -3.53 -0.48
CA THR A 270 -20.10 -3.96 0.15
C THR A 270 -20.36 -4.38 1.59
N VAL A 271 -19.82 -5.55 1.97
CA VAL A 271 -19.97 -6.12 3.31
C VAL A 271 -18.60 -6.21 3.98
N GLU A 272 -18.46 -5.45 5.08
CA GLU A 272 -17.27 -5.40 5.92
C GLU A 272 -17.53 -6.12 7.26
N PHE A 273 -16.67 -7.01 7.75
CA PHE A 273 -15.44 -7.57 7.19
C PHE A 273 -15.51 -9.10 7.15
N ILE A 274 -14.79 -9.70 6.19
CA ILE A 274 -14.40 -11.11 6.21
C ILE A 274 -12.94 -11.22 6.69
N TYR A 275 -12.67 -12.13 7.59
CA TYR A 275 -11.36 -12.33 8.21
C TYR A 275 -10.66 -13.53 7.57
N ILE A 276 -9.45 -13.37 7.04
CA ILE A 276 -8.77 -14.45 6.32
C ILE A 276 -7.62 -15.02 7.16
N GLU A 277 -6.59 -14.23 7.42
CA GLU A 277 -5.33 -14.67 8.06
C GLU A 277 -5.09 -13.99 9.41
N SER A 278 -5.71 -12.85 9.61
CA SER A 278 -5.59 -12.02 10.78
C SER A 278 -6.76 -12.19 11.75
N LEU A 279 -6.42 -12.38 13.02
CA LEU A 279 -7.37 -12.19 14.12
C LEU A 279 -7.62 -10.69 14.35
N ALA A 280 -8.74 -10.34 14.97
CA ALA A 280 -9.06 -8.96 15.32
C ALA A 280 -9.70 -8.90 16.72
N PRO A 281 -8.89 -8.97 17.80
CA PRO A 281 -9.41 -8.99 19.16
C PRO A 281 -10.31 -7.80 19.53
N GLN A 282 -10.06 -6.63 18.90
CA GLN A 282 -10.87 -5.41 19.00
C GLN A 282 -12.28 -5.58 18.41
N HIS A 283 -12.46 -6.49 17.46
CA HIS A 283 -13.73 -6.83 16.82
C HIS A 283 -14.33 -8.14 17.39
N GLY A 284 -13.78 -8.66 18.48
CA GLY A 284 -14.23 -9.91 19.11
C GLY A 284 -13.72 -11.19 18.43
N VAL A 285 -12.95 -11.07 17.34
CA VAL A 285 -12.33 -12.22 16.66
C VAL A 285 -11.01 -12.54 17.32
N ARG A 286 -11.05 -13.39 18.36
CA ARG A 286 -9.87 -13.69 19.20
C ARG A 286 -9.25 -15.04 18.90
N THR A 287 -10.02 -15.96 18.31
CA THR A 287 -9.58 -17.33 18.00
C THR A 287 -9.93 -17.72 16.58
N TYR A 288 -9.34 -18.81 16.10
CA TYR A 288 -9.69 -19.39 14.80
C TYR A 288 -11.19 -19.76 14.73
N ILE A 289 -11.77 -20.27 15.82
CA ILE A 289 -13.19 -20.60 15.88
C ILE A 289 -14.06 -19.33 15.79
N ASP A 290 -13.67 -18.25 16.47
CA ASP A 290 -14.39 -16.97 16.38
C ASP A 290 -14.34 -16.40 14.96
N LEU A 291 -13.17 -16.52 14.30
CA LEU A 291 -12.98 -16.10 12.91
C LEU A 291 -13.97 -16.81 11.98
N MET A 292 -14.03 -18.14 12.06
CA MET A 292 -14.92 -18.94 11.23
C MET A 292 -16.39 -18.66 11.52
N ARG A 293 -16.77 -18.50 12.80
CA ARG A 293 -18.14 -18.14 13.19
C ARG A 293 -18.53 -16.77 12.65
N ARG A 294 -17.66 -15.77 12.83
CA ARG A 294 -17.90 -14.41 12.38
C ARG A 294 -18.06 -14.33 10.87
N ASN A 295 -17.16 -14.98 10.11
CA ASN A 295 -17.27 -15.06 8.66
C ASN A 295 -18.58 -15.72 8.22
N THR A 296 -18.94 -16.83 8.85
CA THR A 296 -20.18 -17.55 8.51
C THR A 296 -21.41 -16.70 8.78
N GLU A 297 -21.47 -16.00 9.92
CA GLU A 297 -22.56 -15.06 10.23
C GLU A 297 -22.62 -13.93 9.21
N THR A 298 -21.48 -13.30 8.89
CA THR A 298 -21.40 -12.23 7.90
C THR A 298 -21.91 -12.70 6.53
N ILE A 299 -21.44 -13.85 6.04
CA ILE A 299 -21.83 -14.41 4.74
C ILE A 299 -23.32 -14.77 4.72
N VAL A 300 -23.81 -15.47 5.74
CA VAL A 300 -25.23 -15.90 5.79
C VAL A 300 -26.15 -14.69 5.93
N ASN A 301 -25.85 -13.74 6.80
CA ASN A 301 -26.68 -12.55 6.98
C ASN A 301 -26.68 -11.66 5.73
N ALA A 302 -25.58 -11.58 5.01
CA ALA A 302 -25.49 -10.86 3.74
C ALA A 302 -26.36 -11.56 2.67
N LEU A 303 -26.14 -12.87 2.45
CA LEU A 303 -26.79 -13.60 1.35
C LEU A 303 -28.25 -13.98 1.61
N THR A 304 -28.74 -13.86 2.84
CA THR A 304 -30.17 -14.09 3.15
C THR A 304 -31.03 -12.84 3.01
N GLN A 305 -30.43 -11.64 2.92
CA GLN A 305 -31.16 -10.40 2.69
C GLN A 305 -31.73 -10.34 1.26
N ASP A 306 -32.88 -9.68 1.11
CA ASP A 306 -33.43 -9.34 -0.20
C ASP A 306 -32.80 -8.03 -0.66
N LEU A 307 -31.69 -8.18 -1.38
CA LEU A 307 -30.97 -7.07 -1.99
C LEU A 307 -31.44 -6.83 -3.42
N ASP A 308 -31.39 -5.58 -3.85
CA ASP A 308 -31.63 -5.22 -5.24
C ASP A 308 -30.62 -5.95 -6.15
N LYS A 309 -31.05 -6.27 -7.37
CA LYS A 309 -30.16 -6.91 -8.35
C LYS A 309 -29.10 -5.89 -8.80
N PRO A 310 -27.85 -6.33 -9.04
CA PRO A 310 -26.82 -5.46 -9.59
C PRO A 310 -27.30 -4.88 -10.91
N SER A 311 -27.18 -3.57 -11.05
CA SER A 311 -27.53 -2.85 -12.26
C SER A 311 -26.51 -1.76 -12.49
N VAL A 312 -25.85 -1.78 -13.64
CA VAL A 312 -25.00 -0.67 -14.08
C VAL A 312 -25.84 0.59 -14.08
N LYS A 313 -25.41 1.65 -13.38
CA LYS A 313 -26.02 2.98 -13.51
C LYS A 313 -26.09 3.34 -15.00
N GLN A 314 -27.30 3.44 -15.54
CA GLN A 314 -27.55 3.50 -17.00
C GLN A 314 -26.67 4.54 -17.70
N THR A 315 -25.73 4.08 -18.53
CA THR A 315 -25.15 4.90 -19.61
C THR A 315 -25.44 4.23 -20.94
N THR A 316 -26.37 4.88 -21.65
CA THR A 316 -26.97 4.56 -22.95
C THR A 316 -26.04 3.86 -23.94
N GLN A 317 -26.45 2.68 -24.43
CA GLN A 317 -25.81 1.97 -25.54
C GLN A 317 -26.12 2.64 -26.88
N SER A 318 -25.10 2.86 -27.70
CA SER A 318 -25.23 3.02 -29.15
C SER A 318 -23.99 2.44 -29.85
N ILE A 319 -24.21 1.65 -30.89
CA ILE A 319 -23.24 0.79 -31.56
C ILE A 319 -22.53 1.59 -32.67
N PHE A 320 -21.33 2.12 -32.43
CA PHE A 320 -20.43 2.68 -33.47
C PHE A 320 -18.94 2.62 -33.06
N PRO A 321 -17.97 2.62 -34.00
CA PRO A 321 -16.52 2.49 -33.75
C PRO A 321 -15.87 3.65 -32.96
N ILE A 322 -16.61 4.75 -32.73
CA ILE A 322 -16.23 5.82 -31.80
C ILE A 322 -16.22 5.35 -30.34
N ASN A 323 -16.91 4.25 -30.01
CA ASN A 323 -16.90 3.69 -28.66
C ASN A 323 -15.52 3.26 -28.21
N LEU A 324 -14.62 2.78 -29.08
CA LEU A 324 -13.26 2.39 -28.65
C LEU A 324 -12.49 3.60 -28.07
N LEU A 325 -12.74 4.81 -28.58
CA LEU A 325 -12.15 6.03 -28.01
C LEU A 325 -12.87 6.50 -26.74
N LEU A 326 -14.17 6.20 -26.60
CA LEU A 326 -14.98 6.65 -25.47
C LEU A 326 -15.14 5.60 -24.36
N GLU A 327 -14.67 4.37 -24.58
CA GLU A 327 -14.83 3.23 -23.68
C GLU A 327 -14.24 3.47 -22.30
N PRO A 328 -12.98 3.96 -22.17
CA PRO A 328 -12.41 4.26 -20.86
C PRO A 328 -13.20 5.34 -20.12
N PHE A 329 -13.87 6.24 -20.84
CA PHE A 329 -14.64 7.34 -20.26
C PHE A 329 -16.09 6.97 -19.93
N LYS A 330 -16.52 5.73 -20.16
CA LYS A 330 -17.83 5.29 -19.65
C LYS A 330 -17.83 5.18 -18.13
N TYR A 331 -16.68 4.86 -17.56
CA TYR A 331 -16.54 4.60 -16.14
C TYR A 331 -16.26 5.88 -15.36
N GLU A 332 -17.00 6.10 -14.28
CA GLU A 332 -16.89 7.34 -13.48
C GLU A 332 -15.50 7.45 -12.82
N PHE A 333 -14.97 6.34 -12.30
CA PHE A 333 -13.64 6.31 -11.69
C PHE A 333 -12.55 6.72 -12.68
N MET A 334 -12.69 6.34 -13.96
CA MET A 334 -11.75 6.74 -15.00
C MET A 334 -11.84 8.22 -15.36
N GLN A 335 -13.06 8.78 -15.37
CA GLN A 335 -13.25 10.22 -15.54
C GLN A 335 -12.62 11.01 -14.38
N ARG A 336 -12.88 10.59 -13.14
CA ARG A 336 -12.31 11.21 -11.93
C ARG A 336 -10.79 11.14 -11.93
N GLY A 337 -10.23 9.97 -12.26
CA GLY A 337 -8.80 9.77 -12.40
C GLY A 337 -8.18 10.67 -13.46
N LEU A 338 -8.79 10.77 -14.65
CA LEU A 338 -8.31 11.67 -15.70
C LEU A 338 -8.33 13.14 -15.26
N VAL A 339 -9.46 13.62 -14.71
CA VAL A 339 -9.59 15.03 -14.28
C VAL A 339 -8.52 15.34 -13.23
N THR A 340 -8.37 14.47 -12.25
CA THR A 340 -7.39 14.61 -11.19
C THR A 340 -5.97 14.62 -11.75
N LEU A 341 -5.64 13.66 -12.61
CA LEU A 341 -4.34 13.57 -13.30
C LEU A 341 -4.02 14.87 -14.05
N LEU A 342 -4.97 15.39 -14.83
CA LEU A 342 -4.77 16.60 -15.61
C LEU A 342 -4.48 17.82 -14.74
N PHE A 343 -5.21 17.99 -13.63
CA PHE A 343 -4.94 19.08 -12.69
C PHE A 343 -3.53 18.98 -12.07
N VAL A 344 -3.15 17.76 -11.66
CA VAL A 344 -1.83 17.47 -11.10
C VAL A 344 -0.71 17.76 -12.10
N VAL A 345 -0.77 17.19 -13.31
CA VAL A 345 0.31 17.32 -14.31
C VAL A 345 0.42 18.72 -14.87
N VAL A 346 -0.69 19.48 -14.98
CA VAL A 346 -0.65 20.89 -15.38
C VAL A 346 0.04 21.73 -14.30
N ALA A 347 -0.35 21.57 -13.03
CA ALA A 347 0.28 22.26 -11.92
C ALA A 347 1.78 21.91 -11.80
N ALA A 348 2.11 20.62 -11.93
CA ALA A 348 3.49 20.13 -11.91
C ALA A 348 4.31 20.69 -13.09
N ALA A 349 3.82 20.63 -14.33
CA ALA A 349 4.55 21.16 -15.49
C ALA A 349 4.75 22.69 -15.40
N LEU A 350 3.77 23.41 -14.85
CA LEU A 350 3.83 24.87 -14.68
C LEU A 350 4.89 25.26 -13.63
N VAL A 351 4.84 24.68 -12.43
CA VAL A 351 5.82 24.97 -11.38
C VAL A 351 7.19 24.39 -11.73
N GLY A 352 7.21 23.20 -12.33
CA GLY A 352 8.39 22.50 -12.82
C GLY A 352 9.16 23.29 -13.87
N SER A 353 8.48 24.08 -14.70
CA SER A 353 9.12 25.01 -15.64
C SER A 353 10.05 26.01 -14.92
N PHE A 354 9.62 26.56 -13.78
CA PHE A 354 10.47 27.45 -12.97
C PHE A 354 11.59 26.70 -12.25
N ALA A 355 11.32 25.48 -11.77
CA ALA A 355 12.32 24.64 -11.11
C ALA A 355 13.44 24.23 -12.08
N VAL A 356 13.10 23.81 -13.30
CA VAL A 356 14.07 23.40 -14.33
C VAL A 356 14.95 24.57 -14.76
N LEU A 357 14.39 25.76 -14.99
CA LEU A 357 15.18 26.96 -15.33
C LEU A 357 16.20 27.31 -14.23
N ARG A 358 15.89 27.00 -12.97
CA ARG A 358 16.76 27.26 -11.83
C ARG A 358 17.76 26.13 -11.54
N GLY A 359 17.69 25.01 -12.25
CA GLY A 359 18.50 23.82 -11.97
C GLY A 359 18.06 23.06 -10.71
N TRP A 360 16.80 23.20 -10.29
CA TRP A 360 16.21 22.54 -9.13
C TRP A 360 15.56 21.19 -9.46
N ALA A 361 16.01 20.50 -10.52
CA ALA A 361 15.41 19.24 -10.94
C ALA A 361 15.38 18.20 -9.80
N ILE A 362 16.45 18.11 -8.99
CA ILE A 362 16.55 17.16 -7.86
C ILE A 362 15.77 17.64 -6.61
N PHE A 363 15.35 18.91 -6.58
CA PHE A 363 14.64 19.47 -5.43
C PHE A 363 13.27 18.83 -5.22
N GLY A 364 12.63 18.37 -6.30
CA GLY A 364 11.35 17.68 -6.21
C GLY A 364 11.43 16.35 -5.50
N ASP A 365 12.54 15.65 -5.67
CA ASP A 365 12.80 14.35 -5.06
C ASP A 365 12.98 14.46 -3.53
N ALA A 366 13.69 15.51 -3.09
CA ALA A 366 13.86 15.83 -1.68
C ALA A 366 12.52 16.09 -0.96
N LEU A 367 11.62 16.78 -1.65
CA LEU A 367 10.29 17.14 -1.15
C LEU A 367 9.39 15.92 -1.02
N ALA A 368 9.38 15.01 -2.00
CA ALA A 368 8.60 13.78 -1.95
C ALA A 368 9.03 12.88 -0.78
N HIS A 369 10.33 12.60 -0.65
CA HIS A 369 10.88 11.80 0.43
C HIS A 369 10.71 12.45 1.82
N GLY A 370 10.86 13.79 1.88
CA GLY A 370 10.51 14.55 3.08
C GLY A 370 9.03 14.43 3.44
N GLY A 371 8.16 14.43 2.44
CA GLY A 371 6.71 14.22 2.58
C GLY A 371 6.38 12.88 3.21
N VAL A 372 7.05 11.78 2.79
CA VAL A 372 6.87 10.44 3.38
C VAL A 372 7.14 10.45 4.89
N ALA A 373 8.21 11.09 5.35
CA ALA A 373 8.49 11.21 6.78
C ALA A 373 7.37 11.94 7.55
N GLY A 374 6.79 12.98 6.94
CA GLY A 374 5.65 13.72 7.48
C GLY A 374 4.36 12.92 7.51
N LEU A 375 4.12 12.13 6.46
CA LEU A 375 2.98 11.22 6.35
C LEU A 375 2.98 10.19 7.49
N VAL A 376 4.13 9.52 7.70
CA VAL A 376 4.29 8.53 8.77
C VAL A 376 4.15 9.17 10.16
N MET A 377 4.68 10.40 10.34
CA MET A 377 4.48 11.15 11.58
C MET A 377 3.02 11.56 11.81
N ALA A 378 2.29 11.92 10.74
CA ALA A 378 0.87 12.26 10.83
C ALA A 378 0.03 11.09 11.31
N TYR A 379 0.34 9.88 10.83
CA TYR A 379 -0.28 8.64 11.31
C TYR A 379 -0.14 8.49 12.83
N LEU A 380 1.06 8.70 13.37
CA LEU A 380 1.32 8.58 14.82
C LEU A 380 0.53 9.59 15.65
N ILE A 381 0.44 10.83 15.18
CA ILE A 381 -0.21 11.93 15.91
C ILE A 381 -1.74 11.95 15.65
N ARG A 382 -2.23 11.07 14.76
CA ARG A 382 -3.62 11.02 14.28
C ARG A 382 -4.11 12.34 13.71
N ILE A 383 -3.26 12.97 12.91
CA ILE A 383 -3.60 14.17 12.13
C ILE A 383 -3.74 13.80 10.66
N ASP A 384 -4.28 14.74 9.88
CA ASP A 384 -4.44 14.57 8.44
C ASP A 384 -3.09 14.28 7.74
N TYR A 385 -3.09 13.23 6.91
CA TYR A 385 -1.92 12.72 6.19
C TYR A 385 -1.31 13.74 5.22
N PHE A 386 -2.16 14.45 4.46
CA PHE A 386 -1.72 15.48 3.54
C PHE A 386 -1.07 16.64 4.29
N LEU A 387 -1.66 17.05 5.42
CA LEU A 387 -1.12 18.13 6.24
C LEU A 387 0.25 17.74 6.86
N GLY A 388 0.39 16.50 7.34
CA GLY A 388 1.66 15.99 7.86
C GLY A 388 2.77 15.99 6.81
N ALA A 389 2.47 15.46 5.62
CA ALA A 389 3.40 15.48 4.50
C ALA A 389 3.77 16.92 4.13
N LEU A 390 2.78 17.83 4.02
CA LEU A 390 2.99 19.23 3.66
C LEU A 390 3.92 19.96 4.64
N ILE A 391 3.69 19.78 5.94
CA ILE A 391 4.52 20.37 7.00
C ILE A 391 5.96 19.86 6.88
N SER A 392 6.16 18.56 6.71
CA SER A 392 7.49 17.96 6.59
C SER A 392 8.20 18.37 5.30
N GLY A 393 7.53 18.36 4.16
CA GLY A 393 8.13 18.83 2.90
C GLY A 393 8.48 20.31 2.95
N LEU A 394 7.63 21.16 3.55
CA LEU A 394 7.96 22.57 3.73
C LEU A 394 9.16 22.74 4.67
N PHE A 395 9.26 21.94 5.73
CA PHE A 395 10.44 21.89 6.59
C PHE A 395 11.70 21.52 5.78
N VAL A 396 11.65 20.49 4.93
CA VAL A 396 12.76 20.11 4.04
C VAL A 396 13.14 21.26 3.11
N ALA A 397 12.18 21.90 2.45
CA ALA A 397 12.45 23.01 1.53
C ALA A 397 13.15 24.18 2.22
N LEU A 398 12.68 24.55 3.43
CA LEU A 398 13.25 25.61 4.23
C LEU A 398 14.63 25.23 4.80
N ALA A 399 14.82 23.97 5.19
CA ALA A 399 16.09 23.45 5.67
C ALA A 399 17.14 23.50 4.57
N VAL A 400 16.84 22.97 3.38
CA VAL A 400 17.75 23.00 2.22
C VAL A 400 18.14 24.45 1.88
N SER A 401 17.15 25.34 1.75
CA SER A 401 17.38 26.78 1.46
C SER A 401 18.24 27.46 2.53
N THR A 402 18.05 27.13 3.80
CA THR A 402 18.80 27.76 4.91
C THR A 402 20.23 27.24 4.98
N VAL A 403 20.44 25.93 4.78
CA VAL A 403 21.77 25.32 4.77
C VAL A 403 22.57 25.79 3.55
N GLU A 404 21.93 25.92 2.38
CA GLU A 404 22.55 26.46 1.16
C GLU A 404 23.08 27.89 1.40
N LYS A 405 22.30 28.76 2.04
CA LYS A 405 22.72 30.14 2.32
C LYS A 405 23.83 30.25 3.37
N LYS A 406 23.95 29.29 4.28
CA LYS A 406 24.87 29.35 5.44
C LYS A 406 26.15 28.55 5.23
N THR A 407 26.21 27.70 4.22
CA THR A 407 27.34 26.80 3.98
C THR A 407 27.93 27.02 2.60
N ARG A 408 29.11 26.45 2.36
CA ARG A 408 29.74 26.39 1.02
C ARG A 408 29.49 25.05 0.34
N LEU A 409 28.58 24.23 0.87
CA LEU A 409 28.25 22.95 0.30
C LEU A 409 27.48 23.14 -0.99
N ARG A 410 27.71 22.25 -1.94
CA ARG A 410 26.98 22.24 -3.22
C ARG A 410 25.52 21.83 -2.95
N THR A 411 24.58 22.48 -3.62
CA THR A 411 23.13 22.35 -3.34
C THR A 411 22.63 20.91 -3.45
N ASP A 412 23.18 20.13 -4.39
CA ASP A 412 22.90 18.70 -4.55
C ASP A 412 23.34 17.87 -3.33
N VAL A 413 24.46 18.20 -2.69
CA VAL A 413 24.92 17.53 -1.44
C VAL A 413 23.97 17.82 -0.28
N ILE A 414 23.49 19.06 -0.17
CA ILE A 414 22.57 19.49 0.89
C ILE A 414 21.21 18.79 0.73
N ILE A 415 20.71 18.77 -0.51
CA ILE A 415 19.51 18.03 -0.89
C ILE A 415 19.71 16.54 -0.53
N ALA A 416 20.84 15.95 -0.95
CA ALA A 416 21.15 14.55 -0.71
C ALA A 416 21.12 14.16 0.77
N PHE A 417 21.81 14.95 1.59
CA PHE A 417 21.86 14.79 3.03
C PHE A 417 20.46 14.88 3.66
N THR A 418 19.66 15.88 3.28
CA THR A 418 18.37 16.13 3.91
C THR A 418 17.34 15.07 3.54
N PHE A 419 17.26 14.67 2.26
CA PHE A 419 16.33 13.62 1.84
C PHE A 419 16.71 12.27 2.49
N THR A 420 18.00 11.90 2.49
CA THR A 420 18.43 10.61 3.06
C THR A 420 18.13 10.53 4.55
N SER A 421 18.34 11.64 5.27
CA SER A 421 18.04 11.72 6.71
C SER A 421 16.55 11.62 7.01
N MET A 422 15.69 12.26 6.20
CA MET A 422 14.24 12.19 6.38
C MET A 422 13.66 10.83 6.00
N PHE A 423 14.18 10.21 4.94
CA PHE A 423 13.77 8.86 4.57
C PHE A 423 14.18 7.84 5.64
N ALA A 424 15.43 7.91 6.13
CA ALA A 424 15.87 7.07 7.24
C ALA A 424 15.02 7.27 8.50
N LEU A 425 14.65 8.52 8.82
CA LEU A 425 13.73 8.83 9.92
C LEU A 425 12.36 8.17 9.70
N ALA A 426 11.79 8.26 8.49
CA ALA A 426 10.51 7.63 8.15
C ALA A 426 10.54 6.12 8.39
N ILE A 427 11.59 5.44 7.90
CA ILE A 427 11.77 3.98 8.05
C ILE A 427 11.94 3.59 9.52
N VAL A 428 12.71 4.38 10.30
CA VAL A 428 12.86 4.13 11.74
C VAL A 428 11.51 4.24 12.44
N ILE A 429 10.72 5.26 12.14
CA ILE A 429 9.39 5.43 12.71
C ILE A 429 8.49 4.25 12.34
N LEU A 430 8.49 3.86 11.07
CA LEU A 430 7.69 2.74 10.56
C LEU A 430 8.04 1.41 11.24
N SER A 431 9.34 1.17 11.48
CA SER A 431 9.82 -0.02 12.20
C SER A 431 9.27 -0.11 13.64
N TYR A 432 9.08 1.01 14.32
CA TYR A 432 8.46 1.03 15.66
C TYR A 432 6.95 0.80 15.64
N MET A 433 6.28 1.11 14.53
CA MET A 433 4.82 0.99 14.41
C MET A 433 4.36 -0.46 14.33
N GLY A 434 5.23 -1.39 13.88
CA GLY A 434 5.05 -2.85 13.93
C GLY A 434 3.62 -3.30 13.66
N GLY A 435 3.06 -2.89 12.52
CA GLY A 435 1.61 -2.89 12.29
C GLY A 435 1.15 -2.22 11.01
N VAL A 436 1.91 -1.26 10.47
CA VAL A 436 1.55 -0.54 9.24
C VAL A 436 2.51 -0.97 8.15
N THR A 437 2.01 -1.75 7.20
CA THR A 437 2.73 -2.07 5.97
C THR A 437 2.40 -1.00 4.95
N VAL A 438 3.42 -0.26 4.51
CA VAL A 438 3.27 0.69 3.41
C VAL A 438 3.99 0.07 2.23
N SER A 439 3.23 -0.35 1.23
CA SER A 439 3.76 -0.89 -0.01
C SER A 439 4.63 0.18 -0.66
N ILE A 440 5.87 -0.20 -1.00
CA ILE A 440 6.76 0.71 -1.73
C ILE A 440 6.11 1.10 -3.07
N GLU A 441 5.40 0.17 -3.70
CA GLU A 441 4.69 0.43 -4.96
C GLU A 441 3.63 1.54 -4.82
N ASP A 442 2.77 1.48 -3.80
CA ASP A 442 1.72 2.48 -3.54
C ASP A 442 2.33 3.88 -3.31
N ILE A 443 3.47 3.97 -2.62
CA ILE A 443 4.20 5.24 -2.44
C ILE A 443 4.77 5.73 -3.79
N LEU A 444 5.33 4.81 -4.60
CA LEU A 444 6.07 5.17 -5.80
C LEU A 444 5.17 5.50 -7.00
N PHE A 445 4.08 4.76 -7.22
CA PHE A 445 3.29 4.77 -8.46
C PHE A 445 1.78 4.92 -8.28
N ALA A 446 1.28 5.19 -7.06
CA ALA A 446 -0.13 5.31 -6.63
C ALA A 446 -1.18 5.33 -7.75
N ASP A 447 -2.25 4.53 -7.62
CA ASP A 447 -3.24 4.47 -8.67
C ASP A 447 -4.05 5.76 -8.85
N VAL A 448 -3.89 6.34 -10.03
CA VAL A 448 -4.61 7.51 -10.51
C VAL A 448 -6.11 7.22 -10.67
N THR A 449 -6.50 5.97 -10.90
CA THR A 449 -7.90 5.59 -11.16
C THR A 449 -8.70 5.34 -9.87
N ALA A 450 -8.00 5.02 -8.78
CA ALA A 450 -8.54 4.77 -7.45
C ALA A 450 -8.89 6.04 -6.64
N VAL A 451 -8.75 7.23 -7.21
CA VAL A 451 -8.91 8.49 -6.46
C VAL A 451 -10.36 8.68 -5.98
N SER A 452 -10.55 8.70 -4.67
CA SER A 452 -11.84 9.01 -4.03
C SER A 452 -12.29 10.45 -4.29
N VAL A 453 -13.59 10.72 -4.14
CA VAL A 453 -14.17 12.06 -4.40
C VAL A 453 -13.57 13.11 -3.46
N GLU A 454 -13.35 12.77 -2.18
CA GLU A 454 -12.74 13.69 -1.22
C GLU A 454 -11.29 14.01 -1.60
N MET A 455 -10.52 12.98 -1.97
CA MET A 455 -9.14 13.14 -2.41
C MET A 455 -9.05 13.96 -3.70
N MET A 456 -9.93 13.70 -4.67
CA MET A 456 -10.07 14.50 -5.89
C MET A 456 -10.33 15.97 -5.55
N GLN A 457 -11.32 16.27 -4.70
CA GLN A 457 -11.65 17.65 -4.34
C GLN A 457 -10.46 18.38 -3.70
N ARG A 458 -9.77 17.73 -2.75
CA ARG A 458 -8.57 18.29 -2.11
C ARG A 458 -7.48 18.57 -3.14
N THR A 459 -7.18 17.62 -4.03
CA THR A 459 -6.17 17.79 -5.08
C THR A 459 -6.54 18.88 -6.07
N LEU A 460 -7.81 18.98 -6.50
CA LEU A 460 -8.27 20.04 -7.38
C LEU A 460 -8.11 21.42 -6.73
N ILE A 461 -8.45 21.56 -5.44
CA ILE A 461 -8.30 22.81 -4.71
C ILE A 461 -6.81 23.20 -4.62
N THR A 462 -5.95 22.29 -4.17
CA THR A 462 -4.53 22.61 -3.95
C THR A 462 -3.79 22.90 -5.26
N THR A 463 -4.01 22.10 -6.30
CA THR A 463 -3.42 22.33 -7.63
C THR A 463 -3.97 23.59 -8.31
N SER A 464 -5.24 23.93 -8.10
CA SER A 464 -5.81 25.21 -8.56
C SER A 464 -5.15 26.40 -7.89
N LEU A 465 -4.92 26.35 -6.58
CA LEU A 465 -4.19 27.39 -5.86
C LEU A 465 -2.76 27.54 -6.38
N VAL A 466 -2.09 26.42 -6.66
CA VAL A 466 -0.77 26.38 -7.31
C VAL A 466 -0.79 27.10 -8.67
N MET A 467 -1.73 26.74 -9.54
CA MET A 467 -1.85 27.35 -10.86
C MET A 467 -2.16 28.84 -10.79
N VAL A 468 -3.12 29.24 -9.95
CA VAL A 468 -3.48 30.66 -9.76
C VAL A 468 -2.28 31.46 -9.28
N PHE A 469 -1.53 30.97 -8.30
CA PHE A 469 -0.32 31.63 -7.81
C PHE A 469 0.74 31.75 -8.91
N ALA A 470 1.07 30.66 -9.58
CA ALA A 470 2.10 30.63 -10.61
C ALA A 470 1.76 31.53 -11.81
N LEU A 471 0.49 31.60 -12.23
CA LEU A 471 0.03 32.46 -13.32
C LEU A 471 -0.02 33.94 -12.90
N THR A 472 -0.49 34.25 -11.69
CA THR A 472 -0.58 35.62 -11.17
C THR A 472 0.81 36.23 -11.01
N PHE A 473 1.74 35.48 -10.41
CA PHE A 473 3.09 35.94 -10.16
C PHE A 473 4.08 35.57 -11.26
N ARG A 474 3.61 35.12 -12.44
CA ARG A 474 4.45 34.60 -13.53
C ARG A 474 5.62 35.51 -13.90
N LYS A 475 5.39 36.83 -13.97
CA LYS A 475 6.43 37.81 -14.34
C LYS A 475 7.53 37.88 -13.28
N ALA A 476 7.11 37.97 -12.01
CA ALA A 476 8.03 38.02 -10.87
C ALA A 476 8.83 36.72 -10.73
N LEU A 477 8.16 35.57 -10.90
CA LEU A 477 8.80 34.26 -10.87
C LEU A 477 9.81 34.10 -12.01
N LEU A 478 9.44 34.42 -13.26
CA LEU A 478 10.34 34.31 -14.42
C LEU A 478 11.60 35.15 -14.27
N ILE A 479 11.46 36.43 -13.92
CA ILE A 479 12.61 37.34 -13.78
C ILE A 479 13.53 36.81 -12.68
N TYR A 480 12.97 36.42 -11.54
CA TYR A 480 13.72 35.89 -10.42
C TYR A 480 14.42 34.55 -10.74
N THR A 481 13.81 33.66 -11.52
CA THR A 481 14.43 32.38 -11.90
C THR A 481 15.60 32.53 -12.87
N VAL A 482 15.54 33.53 -13.75
CA VAL A 482 16.59 33.78 -14.75
C VAL A 482 17.72 34.60 -14.16
N ASP A 483 17.39 35.70 -13.47
CA ASP A 483 18.37 36.59 -12.86
C ASP A 483 17.82 37.22 -11.55
N PRO A 484 18.22 36.68 -10.39
CA PRO A 484 17.85 37.23 -9.08
C PRO A 484 18.36 38.66 -8.84
N VAL A 485 19.49 39.05 -9.44
CA VAL A 485 20.09 40.38 -9.27
C VAL A 485 19.26 41.41 -10.04
N MET A 486 18.88 41.09 -11.27
CA MET A 486 17.96 41.90 -12.07
C MET A 486 16.59 42.03 -11.41
N ALA A 487 16.05 40.94 -10.82
CA ALA A 487 14.81 41.02 -10.06
C ALA A 487 14.90 42.03 -8.92
N SER A 488 16.03 42.03 -8.19
CA SER A 488 16.25 42.97 -7.09
C SER A 488 16.40 44.42 -7.57
N SER A 489 17.06 44.67 -8.71
CA SER A 489 17.23 46.01 -9.26
C SER A 489 15.92 46.60 -9.80
N MET A 490 15.01 45.74 -10.29
CA MET A 490 13.66 46.10 -10.72
C MET A 490 12.69 46.34 -9.54
N GLY A 491 13.15 46.25 -8.29
CA GLY A 491 12.36 46.51 -7.09
C GLY A 491 11.55 45.31 -6.57
N PHE A 492 11.75 44.10 -7.10
CA PHE A 492 11.09 42.92 -6.57
C PHE A 492 11.72 42.47 -5.25
N ARG A 493 10.87 42.04 -4.30
CA ARG A 493 11.31 41.41 -3.04
C ARG A 493 11.75 39.97 -3.31
N THR A 494 13.00 39.80 -3.73
CA THR A 494 13.58 38.48 -4.11
C THR A 494 13.43 37.42 -3.03
N THR A 495 13.57 37.79 -1.75
CA THR A 495 13.36 36.89 -0.62
C THR A 495 11.93 36.33 -0.58
N ALA A 496 10.92 37.18 -0.81
CA ALA A 496 9.53 36.76 -0.81
C ALA A 496 9.23 35.83 -2.01
N ILE A 497 9.78 36.15 -3.19
CA ILE A 497 9.61 35.32 -4.38
C ILE A 497 10.30 33.95 -4.19
N HIS A 498 11.49 33.93 -3.58
CA HIS A 498 12.21 32.70 -3.28
C HIS A 498 11.39 31.74 -2.41
N TYR A 499 10.90 32.22 -1.27
CA TYR A 499 10.12 31.38 -0.36
C TYR A 499 8.74 31.07 -0.91
N GLY A 500 8.12 31.99 -1.66
CA GLY A 500 6.88 31.71 -2.38
C GLY A 500 7.03 30.58 -3.40
N LEU A 501 8.12 30.58 -4.17
CA LEU A 501 8.43 29.49 -5.11
C LEU A 501 8.69 28.16 -4.38
N LEU A 502 9.37 28.17 -3.24
CA LEU A 502 9.60 26.95 -2.44
C LEU A 502 8.29 26.38 -1.87
N ILE A 503 7.40 27.25 -1.35
CA ILE A 503 6.09 26.84 -0.84
C ILE A 503 5.24 26.25 -1.95
N ILE A 504 5.15 26.92 -3.11
CA ILE A 504 4.29 26.45 -4.19
C ILE A 504 4.82 25.15 -4.80
N LEU A 505 6.13 24.98 -4.84
CA LEU A 505 6.78 23.73 -5.25
C LEU A 505 6.47 22.60 -4.27
N ALA A 506 6.57 22.84 -2.97
CA ALA A 506 6.22 21.85 -1.95
C ALA A 506 4.74 21.45 -2.04
N VAL A 507 3.82 22.40 -2.15
CA VAL A 507 2.37 22.12 -2.29
C VAL A 507 2.08 21.34 -3.56
N ALA A 508 2.68 21.71 -4.69
CA ALA A 508 2.49 21.03 -5.96
C ALA A 508 2.98 19.57 -5.92
N ILE A 509 4.20 19.34 -5.41
CA ILE A 509 4.78 18.01 -5.35
C ILE A 509 4.04 17.14 -4.35
N ILE A 510 3.65 17.65 -3.19
CA ILE A 510 2.97 16.83 -2.18
C ILE A 510 1.54 16.49 -2.59
N SER A 511 0.84 17.43 -3.24
CA SER A 511 -0.47 17.13 -3.83
C SER A 511 -0.34 16.08 -4.93
N ALA A 512 0.67 16.21 -5.80
CA ALA A 512 0.93 15.22 -6.84
C ALA A 512 1.33 13.85 -6.25
N PHE A 513 2.25 13.83 -5.28
CA PHE A 513 2.73 12.64 -4.59
C PHE A 513 1.60 11.84 -3.97
N MET A 514 0.71 12.51 -3.24
CA MET A 514 -0.44 11.85 -2.61
C MET A 514 -1.43 11.30 -3.62
N THR A 515 -1.42 11.79 -4.87
CA THR A 515 -2.47 11.50 -5.84
C THR A 515 -2.06 10.52 -6.93
N ILE A 516 -0.85 10.67 -7.46
CA ILE A 516 -0.37 9.88 -8.61
C ILE A 516 0.95 9.17 -8.28
N GLY A 517 1.40 9.22 -7.02
CA GLY A 517 2.64 8.60 -6.56
C GLY A 517 3.88 9.49 -6.72
N ALA A 518 4.96 9.12 -6.02
CA ALA A 518 6.21 9.88 -5.99
C ALA A 518 6.88 10.00 -7.36
N ILE A 519 7.01 8.88 -8.08
CA ILE A 519 7.74 8.83 -9.35
C ILE A 519 6.99 9.62 -10.44
N PRO A 520 5.67 9.42 -10.67
CA PRO A 520 4.92 10.21 -11.63
C PRO A 520 4.83 11.70 -11.27
N ALA A 521 4.76 12.05 -9.98
CA ALA A 521 4.81 13.44 -9.53
C ALA A 521 6.11 14.15 -9.93
N ILE A 522 7.26 13.54 -9.62
CA ILE A 522 8.58 14.10 -9.93
C ILE A 522 8.82 14.11 -11.45
N ALA A 523 8.47 13.03 -12.15
CA ALA A 523 8.63 12.93 -13.59
C ALA A 523 7.80 13.99 -14.34
N SER A 524 6.56 14.23 -13.91
CA SER A 524 5.70 15.27 -14.50
C SER A 524 6.19 16.70 -14.23
N LEU A 525 6.91 16.90 -13.13
CA LEU A 525 7.58 18.16 -12.81
C LEU A 525 8.81 18.42 -13.69
N ILE A 526 9.50 17.38 -14.16
CA ILE A 526 10.82 17.51 -14.81
C ILE A 526 10.77 17.24 -16.31
N ILE A 527 10.21 16.10 -16.74
CA ILE A 527 10.32 15.61 -18.12
C ILE A 527 9.58 16.53 -19.11
N PRO A 528 8.31 16.92 -18.91
CA PRO A 528 7.63 17.81 -19.85
C PRO A 528 8.32 19.18 -19.97
N PRO A 529 8.74 19.84 -18.86
CA PRO A 529 9.56 21.04 -18.98
C PRO A 529 10.90 20.81 -19.67
N ALA A 530 11.65 19.76 -19.36
CA ALA A 530 12.91 19.47 -20.06
C ALA A 530 12.72 19.26 -21.57
N ALA A 531 11.64 18.57 -21.97
CA ALA A 531 11.26 18.37 -23.37
C ALA A 531 10.90 19.69 -24.07
N ALA A 532 10.11 20.53 -23.39
CA ALA A 532 9.76 21.86 -23.88
C ALA A 532 10.99 22.76 -24.02
N PHE A 533 11.97 22.67 -23.11
CA PHE A 533 13.19 23.46 -23.14
C PHE A 533 13.98 23.27 -24.44
N ILE A 534 13.96 22.05 -25.00
CA ILE A 534 14.68 21.72 -26.23
C ILE A 534 14.13 22.48 -27.45
N SER A 535 12.81 22.67 -27.50
CA SER A 535 12.11 23.20 -28.68
C SER A 535 11.65 24.64 -28.55
N SER A 536 11.86 25.28 -27.39
CA SER A 536 11.32 26.61 -27.09
C SER A 536 12.36 27.71 -27.32
N ARG A 537 11.90 28.87 -27.81
CA ARG A 537 12.73 30.05 -28.06
C ARG A 537 12.43 31.19 -27.09
N THR A 538 11.24 31.20 -26.49
CA THR A 538 10.82 32.23 -25.52
C THR A 538 10.35 31.60 -24.21
N PRO A 539 10.41 32.32 -23.08
CA PRO A 539 9.92 31.80 -21.79
C PRO A 539 8.42 31.44 -21.79
N THR A 540 7.60 32.18 -22.53
CA THR A 540 6.16 31.90 -22.65
C THR A 540 5.91 30.64 -23.47
N GLU A 541 6.63 30.48 -24.58
CA GLU A 541 6.59 29.26 -25.40
C GLU A 541 7.05 28.04 -24.61
N PHE A 542 8.09 28.20 -23.78
CA PHE A 542 8.58 27.17 -22.88
C PHE A 542 7.49 26.68 -21.93
N ILE A 543 6.88 27.56 -21.14
CA ILE A 543 5.83 27.17 -20.19
C ILE A 543 4.64 26.52 -20.90
N THR A 544 4.18 27.10 -22.01
CA THR A 544 3.00 26.59 -22.74
C THR A 544 3.27 25.22 -23.36
N LYS A 545 4.45 24.99 -23.95
CA LYS A 545 4.84 23.67 -24.45
C LYS A 545 5.03 22.66 -23.32
N SER A 546 5.56 23.05 -22.16
CA SER A 546 5.69 22.16 -20.99
C SER A 546 4.32 21.58 -20.61
N VAL A 547 3.33 22.45 -20.47
CA VAL A 547 1.95 22.06 -20.11
C VAL A 547 1.33 21.22 -21.22
N ALA A 548 1.48 21.60 -22.50
CA ALA A 548 0.93 20.84 -23.61
C ALA A 548 1.49 19.42 -23.71
N ILE A 549 2.81 19.25 -23.50
CA ILE A 549 3.46 17.94 -23.48
C ILE A 549 2.94 17.11 -22.30
N ALA A 550 2.83 17.69 -21.11
CA ALA A 550 2.34 16.99 -19.92
C ALA A 550 0.89 16.51 -20.08
N VAL A 551 0.01 17.34 -20.64
CA VAL A 551 -1.38 16.97 -20.93
C VAL A 551 -1.43 15.86 -21.99
N ALA A 552 -0.70 16.01 -23.10
CA ALA A 552 -0.68 15.03 -24.17
C ALA A 552 -0.15 13.66 -23.70
N SER A 553 0.93 13.64 -22.91
CA SER A 553 1.48 12.40 -22.36
C SER A 553 0.53 11.73 -21.37
N SER A 554 -0.23 12.51 -20.60
CA SER A 554 -1.18 11.98 -19.60
C SER A 554 -2.41 11.36 -20.26
N PHE A 555 -2.96 12.01 -21.29
CA PHE A 555 -4.04 11.41 -22.08
C PHE A 555 -3.58 10.10 -22.72
N ALA A 556 -2.46 10.13 -23.46
CA ALA A 556 -1.94 8.93 -24.12
C ALA A 556 -1.56 7.83 -23.11
N GLY A 557 -0.97 8.19 -21.97
CA GLY A 557 -0.62 7.27 -20.90
C GLY A 557 -1.83 6.55 -20.31
N LEU A 558 -2.91 7.28 -20.02
CA LEU A 558 -4.16 6.71 -19.51
C LEU A 558 -4.82 5.78 -20.54
N TYR A 559 -4.86 6.15 -21.82
CA TYR A 559 -5.37 5.27 -22.87
C TYR A 559 -4.55 3.99 -23.02
N ILE A 560 -3.22 4.10 -23.05
CA ILE A 560 -2.33 2.93 -23.13
C ILE A 560 -2.51 2.04 -21.90
N SER A 561 -2.61 2.64 -20.72
CA SER A 561 -2.84 1.95 -19.45
C SER A 561 -4.12 1.10 -19.48
N TYR A 562 -5.23 1.64 -19.97
CA TYR A 562 -6.49 0.93 -20.09
C TYR A 562 -6.39 -0.31 -21.00
N TYR A 563 -5.78 -0.18 -22.19
CA TYR A 563 -5.72 -1.27 -23.17
C TYR A 563 -4.64 -2.31 -22.89
N VAL A 564 -3.51 -1.89 -22.33
CA VAL A 564 -2.35 -2.75 -22.07
C VAL A 564 -2.38 -3.33 -20.65
N ASN A 565 -3.32 -2.89 -19.80
CA ASN A 565 -3.43 -3.28 -18.40
C ASN A 565 -2.11 -2.96 -17.66
N THR A 566 -1.81 -1.68 -17.51
CA THR A 566 -0.61 -1.20 -16.81
C THR A 566 -0.93 0.03 -15.97
N ASN A 567 -0.08 0.40 -15.01
CA ASN A 567 -0.27 1.59 -14.18
C ASN A 567 -0.29 2.90 -15.03
N VAL A 568 -1.28 3.77 -14.76
CA VAL A 568 -1.49 5.04 -15.49
C VAL A 568 -0.31 6.00 -15.34
N GLY A 569 0.23 6.11 -14.12
CA GLY A 569 1.38 6.96 -13.81
C GLY A 569 2.63 6.52 -14.59
N ALA A 570 2.98 5.23 -14.53
CA ALA A 570 4.11 4.66 -15.26
C ALA A 570 3.97 4.85 -16.78
N ALA A 571 2.79 4.55 -17.35
CA ALA A 571 2.52 4.74 -18.78
C ALA A 571 2.67 6.22 -19.18
N THR A 572 2.15 7.14 -18.38
CA THR A 572 2.26 8.60 -18.60
C THR A 572 3.73 9.05 -18.69
N ILE A 573 4.58 8.56 -17.78
CA ILE A 573 6.02 8.89 -17.78
C ILE A 573 6.72 8.35 -19.03
N LEU A 574 6.45 7.09 -19.40
CA LEU A 574 7.06 6.48 -20.58
C LEU A 574 6.70 7.23 -21.85
N VAL A 575 5.44 7.67 -21.98
CA VAL A 575 5.02 8.52 -23.09
C VAL A 575 5.73 9.88 -23.06
N ALA A 576 5.82 10.53 -21.89
CA ALA A 576 6.53 11.80 -21.75
C ALA A 576 8.03 11.67 -22.12
N ALA A 577 8.68 10.57 -21.70
CA ALA A 577 10.06 10.26 -22.02
C ALA A 577 10.25 9.98 -23.53
N LEU A 578 9.30 9.29 -24.16
CA LEU A 578 9.31 9.07 -25.62
C LEU A 578 9.19 10.40 -26.37
N ILE A 579 8.28 11.29 -25.96
CA ILE A 579 8.15 12.64 -26.53
C ILE A 579 9.46 13.42 -26.38
N PHE A 580 10.10 13.35 -25.21
CA PHE A 580 11.41 13.96 -24.96
C PHE A 580 12.47 13.44 -25.96
N ILE A 581 12.57 12.12 -26.13
CA ILE A 581 13.54 11.49 -27.06
C ILE A 581 13.25 11.90 -28.51
N ILE A 582 11.97 11.91 -28.92
CA ILE A 582 11.58 12.33 -30.28
C ILE A 582 12.00 13.79 -30.52
N LEU A 583 11.73 14.70 -29.57
CA LEU A 583 12.14 16.11 -29.69
C LEU A 583 13.66 16.27 -29.70
N LEU A 584 14.38 15.45 -28.93
CA LEU A 584 15.85 15.43 -28.92
C LEU A 584 16.41 15.00 -30.28
N LEU A 585 15.85 13.95 -30.89
CA LEU A 585 16.29 13.46 -32.21
C LEU A 585 15.87 14.40 -33.35
N ALA A 586 14.70 15.04 -33.24
CA ALA A 586 14.22 16.03 -34.20
C ALA A 586 15.04 17.32 -34.18
N ARG A 587 15.69 17.63 -33.05
CA ARG A 587 16.61 18.77 -32.92
C ARG A 587 17.91 18.49 -33.69
N ARG A 588 17.87 18.63 -35.01
CA ARG A 588 19.10 18.74 -35.81
C ARG A 588 19.89 19.98 -35.37
N ARG A 589 21.21 19.78 -35.24
CA ARG A 589 22.21 20.74 -34.73
C ARG A 589 22.07 22.13 -35.31
#